data_AF-A0A5A9NAQ8-F1
#
_entry.id   AF-A0A5A9NAQ8-F1
#
_cell.length_a   1.000
_cell.length_b   1.000
_cell.length_c   1.000
_cell.angle_alpha   90.00
_cell.angle_beta   90.00
_cell.angle_gamma   90.00
#
_symmetry.space_group_name_H-M   'P 1'
#
loop_
_entity.id
_entity.type
_entity.pdbx_description
1 polymer ?
#
loop_
_entity_poly.entity_id
_entity_poly.type
_entity_poly.pdbx_seq_one_letter_code
_entity_poly.pdbx_strand_id
1 'polypeptide(L)'
;MTRLHLIKPSKACWGKPLTPSQRKLLPLLVLQEILLEVVLQDGDVAIGSLALTCRCFNSIVSMESFRREAHFTWLDSVVNWKKFSEDFRNLYRVPYSLSRCFHCETTYKDCGEGYRGRGQRGVMQGFYGSDDFQGYCEHDCFYEAGGSM
;
A
#
# COMPACT_ATOMS: atom_id res chain seq x y z
N MET A 1 -23.97 55.78 -21.35
CA MET A 1 -22.84 55.63 -20.40
C MET A 1 -22.87 54.22 -19.85
N THR A 2 -21.96 53.34 -20.29
CA THR A 2 -21.76 52.04 -19.64
C THR A 2 -20.29 51.68 -19.77
N ARG A 3 -19.59 51.70 -18.63
CA ARG A 3 -18.13 51.53 -18.52
C ARG A 3 -17.86 50.02 -18.43
N LEU A 4 -17.28 49.42 -19.46
CA LEU A 4 -16.74 48.06 -19.39
C LEU A 4 -15.59 48.06 -18.38
N HIS A 5 -15.80 47.42 -17.23
CA HIS A 5 -14.73 47.18 -16.27
C HIS A 5 -13.79 46.13 -16.83
N LEU A 6 -12.57 46.53 -17.20
CA LEU A 6 -11.47 45.59 -17.42
C LEU A 6 -11.18 44.88 -16.09
N ILE A 7 -11.50 43.59 -16.03
CA ILE A 7 -11.02 42.67 -15.00
C ILE A 7 -9.51 42.55 -15.21
N LYS A 8 -8.71 43.08 -14.28
CA LYS A 8 -7.26 42.86 -14.27
C LYS A 8 -7.00 41.37 -13.99
N PRO A 9 -6.14 40.69 -14.76
CA PRO A 9 -5.76 39.32 -14.42
C PRO A 9 -5.06 39.31 -13.06
N SER A 10 -5.61 38.53 -12.15
CA SER A 10 -4.96 38.14 -10.90
C SER A 10 -3.58 37.58 -11.22
N LYS A 11 -2.54 38.07 -10.53
CA LYS A 11 -1.19 37.51 -10.61
C LYS A 11 -1.29 36.03 -10.26
N ALA A 12 -1.19 35.16 -11.25
CA ALA A 12 -1.00 33.75 -11.02
C ALA A 12 0.21 33.59 -10.08
N CYS A 13 -0.03 33.05 -8.89
CA CYS A 13 1.01 32.59 -7.99
C CYS A 13 1.67 31.37 -8.63
N TRP A 14 2.55 31.61 -9.60
CA TRP A 14 3.51 30.62 -10.02
C TRP A 14 4.39 30.34 -8.79
N GLY A 15 4.25 29.15 -8.21
CA GLY A 15 5.14 28.68 -7.15
C GLY A 15 6.60 28.88 -7.57
N LYS A 16 7.48 29.10 -6.60
CA LYS A 16 8.91 29.31 -6.86
C LYS A 16 9.45 28.21 -7.78
N PRO A 17 10.25 28.54 -8.82
CA PRO A 17 10.82 27.54 -9.71
C PRO A 17 11.62 26.50 -8.95
N LEU A 18 11.49 25.23 -9.35
CA LEU A 18 12.24 24.13 -8.74
C LEU A 18 13.75 24.33 -8.92
N THR A 19 14.50 24.07 -7.86
CA THR A 19 15.96 24.07 -7.89
C THR A 19 16.49 22.93 -8.79
N PRO A 20 17.74 23.02 -9.28
CA PRO A 20 18.32 21.95 -10.10
C PRO A 20 18.36 20.58 -9.42
N SER A 21 18.48 20.51 -8.09
CA SER A 21 18.40 19.26 -7.33
C SER A 21 16.97 18.71 -7.28
N GLN A 22 15.97 19.57 -7.08
CA GLN A 22 14.56 19.18 -7.11
C GLN A 22 14.13 18.65 -8.49
N ARG A 23 14.66 19.21 -9.58
CA ARG A 23 14.38 18.74 -10.94
C ARG A 23 14.88 17.32 -11.23
N LYS A 24 15.91 16.84 -10.52
CA LYS A 24 16.42 15.46 -10.65
C LYS A 24 15.64 14.47 -9.79
N LEU A 25 15.04 14.93 -8.69
CA LEU A 25 14.25 14.10 -7.77
C LEU A 25 12.81 13.92 -8.22
N LEU A 26 12.23 14.92 -8.88
CA LEU A 26 10.83 14.91 -9.33
C LEU A 26 10.49 13.68 -10.20
N PRO A 27 11.32 13.28 -11.19
CA PRO A 27 11.02 12.08 -11.99
C PRO A 27 10.99 10.79 -11.17
N LEU A 28 11.82 10.69 -10.11
CA LEU A 28 11.85 9.51 -9.26
C LEU A 28 10.64 9.44 -8.34
N LEU A 29 10.21 10.58 -7.78
CA LEU A 29 9.00 10.67 -6.94
C LEU A 29 7.74 10.33 -7.76
N VAL A 30 7.61 10.91 -8.96
CA VAL A 30 6.50 10.61 -9.86
C VAL A 30 6.51 9.13 -10.26
N LEU A 31 7.69 8.55 -10.50
CA LEU A 31 7.78 7.12 -10.76
C LEU A 31 7.33 6.28 -9.56
N GLN A 32 7.73 6.63 -8.34
CA GLN A 32 7.25 5.94 -7.12
C GLN A 32 5.72 5.99 -7.01
N GLU A 33 5.10 7.14 -7.25
CA GLU A 33 3.64 7.30 -7.23
C GLU A 33 2.95 6.44 -8.30
N ILE A 34 3.51 6.40 -9.52
CA ILE A 34 2.98 5.54 -10.59
C ILE A 34 3.07 4.07 -10.19
N LEU A 35 4.22 3.61 -9.69
CA LEU A 35 4.40 2.22 -9.28
C LEU A 35 3.48 1.85 -8.11
N LEU A 36 3.28 2.78 -7.18
CA LEU A 36 2.33 2.61 -6.07
C LEU A 36 0.90 2.43 -6.59
N GLU A 37 0.49 3.24 -7.56
CA GLU A 37 -0.83 3.11 -8.18
C GLU A 37 -1.00 1.76 -8.90
N VAL A 38 0.02 1.27 -9.62
CA VAL A 38 -0.01 -0.07 -10.24
C VAL A 38 -0.19 -1.15 -9.17
N VAL A 39 0.57 -1.11 -8.07
CA VAL A 39 0.43 -2.06 -6.96
C VAL A 39 -0.95 -2.00 -6.32
N LEU A 40 -1.54 -0.81 -6.20
CA LEU A 40 -2.89 -0.67 -5.66
C LEU A 40 -3.98 -1.16 -6.62
N GLN A 41 -3.74 -1.16 -7.94
CA GLN A 41 -4.69 -1.68 -8.93
C GLN A 41 -4.64 -3.20 -9.05
N ASP A 42 -3.44 -3.77 -9.05
CA ASP A 42 -3.21 -5.20 -9.32
C ASP A 42 -2.97 -6.03 -8.04
N GLY A 43 -2.71 -5.35 -6.92
CA GLY A 43 -2.36 -5.96 -5.64
C GLY A 43 -0.89 -6.29 -5.46
N ASP A 44 -0.57 -6.96 -4.35
CA ASP A 44 0.79 -7.29 -3.90
C ASP A 44 1.55 -8.14 -4.94
N VAL A 45 0.85 -8.87 -5.82
CA VAL A 45 1.45 -9.64 -6.92
C VAL A 45 2.23 -8.75 -7.92
N ALA A 46 1.81 -7.50 -8.08
CA ALA A 46 2.49 -6.55 -8.97
C ALA A 46 3.88 -6.19 -8.47
N ILE A 47 4.17 -6.27 -7.17
CA ILE A 47 5.50 -6.03 -6.62
C ILE A 47 6.53 -6.94 -7.28
N GLY A 48 6.19 -8.24 -7.42
CA GLY A 48 7.06 -9.21 -8.09
C GLY A 48 7.28 -8.87 -9.56
N SER A 49 6.19 -8.64 -10.30
CA SER A 49 6.27 -8.29 -11.73
C SER A 49 7.08 -7.01 -11.98
N LEU A 50 6.85 -5.95 -11.19
CA LEU A 50 7.58 -4.69 -11.28
C LEU A 50 9.06 -4.87 -10.93
N ALA A 51 9.38 -5.71 -9.94
CA ALA A 51 10.75 -6.00 -9.55
C ALA A 51 11.55 -6.71 -10.66
N LEU A 52 10.88 -7.43 -11.55
CA LEU A 52 11.49 -8.12 -12.69
C LEU A 52 11.63 -7.22 -13.93
N THR A 53 10.84 -6.15 -14.04
CA THR A 53 10.85 -5.25 -15.21
C THR A 53 12.20 -4.57 -15.43
N CYS A 54 12.77 -3.92 -14.40
CA CYS A 54 14.11 -3.33 -14.48
C CYS A 54 14.71 -3.06 -13.09
N ARG A 55 16.03 -2.82 -13.04
CA ARG A 55 16.75 -2.51 -11.77
C ARG A 55 16.20 -1.30 -11.03
N CYS A 56 15.75 -0.27 -11.74
CA CYS A 56 15.19 0.92 -11.12
C CYS A 56 13.88 0.59 -10.38
N PHE A 57 12.97 -0.15 -11.03
CA PHE A 57 11.70 -0.53 -10.40
C PHE A 57 11.94 -1.47 -9.22
N ASN A 58 12.81 -2.47 -9.41
CA ASN A 58 13.25 -3.35 -8.33
C ASN A 58 13.73 -2.55 -7.11
N SER A 59 14.60 -1.56 -7.32
CA SER A 59 15.13 -0.73 -6.24
C SER A 59 14.05 0.04 -5.49
N ILE A 60 12.95 0.42 -6.16
CA ILE A 60 11.81 1.12 -5.55
C ILE A 60 10.91 0.15 -4.80
N VAL A 61 10.42 -0.90 -5.46
CA VAL A 61 9.41 -1.81 -4.89
C VAL A 61 9.97 -2.75 -3.82
N SER A 62 11.30 -2.85 -3.74
CA SER A 62 11.99 -3.56 -2.65
C SER A 62 12.18 -2.72 -1.39
N MET A 63 11.95 -1.40 -1.45
CA MET A 63 12.04 -0.54 -0.27
C MET A 63 10.92 -0.86 0.72
N GLU A 64 11.28 -1.03 1.99
CA GLU A 64 10.31 -1.22 3.07
C GLU A 64 9.32 -0.04 3.14
N SER A 65 9.79 1.20 2.96
CA SER A 65 8.94 2.38 3.00
C SER A 65 7.86 2.37 1.91
N PHE A 66 8.21 1.94 0.69
CA PHE A 66 7.26 1.83 -0.43
C PHE A 66 6.21 0.76 -0.14
N ARG A 67 6.64 -0.41 0.33
CA ARG A 67 5.75 -1.52 0.69
C ARG A 67 4.80 -1.16 1.83
N ARG A 68 5.31 -0.44 2.83
CA ARG A 68 4.53 0.07 3.95
C ARG A 68 3.50 1.10 3.50
N GLU A 69 3.88 1.99 2.59
CA GLU A 69 2.95 2.95 1.98
C GLU A 69 1.85 2.23 1.20
N ALA A 70 2.19 1.29 0.31
CA ALA A 70 1.22 0.47 -0.41
C ALA A 70 0.22 -0.24 0.52
N HIS A 71 0.72 -0.84 1.61
CA HIS A 71 -0.14 -1.51 2.57
C HIS A 71 -1.07 -0.56 3.33
N PHE A 72 -0.57 0.58 3.83
CA PHE A 72 -1.44 1.53 4.54
C PHE A 72 -2.43 2.20 3.60
N THR A 73 -2.05 2.50 2.35
CA THR A 73 -2.99 3.02 1.37
C THR A 73 -4.07 1.99 1.03
N TRP A 74 -3.73 0.71 0.95
CA TRP A 74 -4.71 -0.36 0.83
C TRP A 74 -5.64 -0.42 2.04
N LEU A 75 -5.12 -0.44 3.27
CA LEU A 75 -5.91 -0.43 4.50
C LEU A 75 -6.88 0.76 4.56
N ASP A 76 -6.41 1.96 4.23
CA ASP A 76 -7.22 3.18 4.20
C ASP A 76 -8.30 3.14 3.09
N SER A 77 -8.14 2.28 2.08
CA SER A 77 -9.14 2.08 1.03
C SER A 77 -10.27 1.13 1.41
N VAL A 78 -10.03 0.19 2.33
CA VAL A 78 -11.02 -0.81 2.76
C VAL A 78 -11.66 -0.49 4.11
N VAL A 79 -11.06 0.40 4.90
CA VAL A 79 -11.53 0.75 6.25
C VAL A 79 -11.65 2.25 6.45
N ASN A 80 -12.82 2.69 6.91
CA ASN A 80 -12.98 4.07 7.39
C ASN A 80 -12.53 4.19 8.85
N TRP A 81 -11.23 4.42 9.05
CA TRP A 81 -10.60 4.51 10.37
C TRP A 81 -11.20 5.57 11.30
N LYS A 82 -11.84 6.62 10.76
CA LYS A 82 -12.47 7.67 11.58
C LYS A 82 -13.65 7.17 12.41
N LYS A 83 -14.20 6.00 12.08
CA LYS A 83 -15.32 5.38 12.81
C LYS A 83 -14.88 4.58 14.03
N PHE A 84 -13.58 4.37 14.21
CA PHE A 84 -13.03 3.50 15.25
C PHE A 84 -12.27 4.28 16.32
N SER A 85 -12.19 3.74 17.53
CA SER A 85 -11.42 4.32 18.63
C SER A 85 -9.92 4.37 18.29
N GLU A 86 -9.16 5.16 19.03
CA GLU A 86 -7.71 5.17 18.91
C GLU A 86 -7.10 3.80 19.23
N ASP A 87 -7.57 3.13 20.29
CA ASP A 87 -7.11 1.79 20.66
C ASP A 87 -7.33 0.77 19.54
N PHE A 88 -8.50 0.80 18.90
CA PHE A 88 -8.80 -0.10 17.77
C PHE A 88 -7.89 0.17 16.58
N ARG A 89 -7.61 1.44 16.28
CA ARG A 89 -6.67 1.82 15.21
C ARG A 89 -5.25 1.37 15.51
N ASN A 90 -4.80 1.51 16.75
CA ASN A 90 -3.46 1.10 17.17
C ASN A 90 -3.29 -0.42 17.11
N LEU A 91 -4.37 -1.17 17.32
CA LEU A 91 -4.35 -2.63 17.25
C LEU A 91 -4.36 -3.16 15.80
N TYR A 92 -5.20 -2.60 14.92
CA TYR A 92 -5.47 -3.19 13.59
C TYR A 92 -4.94 -2.40 12.39
N ARG A 93 -4.46 -1.16 12.58
CA ARG A 93 -3.79 -0.37 11.52
C ARG A 93 -2.28 -0.44 11.71
N VAL A 94 -1.75 -1.65 11.74
CA VAL A 94 -0.34 -1.97 11.99
C VAL A 94 0.36 -2.38 10.69
N PRO A 95 1.70 -2.32 10.62
CA PRO A 95 2.42 -2.89 9.49
C PRO A 95 2.27 -4.42 9.46
N TYR A 96 2.56 -5.02 8.31
CA TYR A 96 2.66 -6.46 8.16
C TYR A 96 4.11 -6.93 8.23
N SER A 97 4.32 -8.20 8.55
CA SER A 97 5.60 -8.90 8.40
C SER A 97 5.55 -9.86 7.19
N LEU A 98 6.73 -10.26 6.71
CA LEU A 98 6.83 -11.34 5.74
C LEU A 98 7.22 -12.62 6.47
N SER A 99 6.33 -13.60 6.45
CA SER A 99 6.52 -14.91 7.07
C SER A 99 6.60 -16.00 6.01
N ARG A 100 7.15 -17.16 6.35
CA ARG A 100 7.25 -18.31 5.46
C ARG A 100 6.32 -19.40 5.95
N CYS A 101 5.43 -19.88 5.09
CA CYS A 101 4.41 -20.86 5.47
C CYS A 101 5.06 -22.19 5.87
N PHE A 102 4.59 -22.80 6.96
CA PHE A 102 5.09 -24.10 7.44
C PHE A 102 4.71 -25.27 6.52
N HIS A 103 3.67 -25.13 5.71
CA HIS A 103 3.23 -26.18 4.79
C HIS A 103 3.85 -26.04 3.40
N CYS A 104 3.52 -24.96 2.68
CA CYS A 104 3.90 -24.78 1.28
C CYS A 104 5.22 -24.00 1.09
N GLU A 105 5.88 -23.61 2.18
CA GLU A 105 7.14 -22.84 2.20
C GLU A 105 7.11 -21.48 1.47
N THR A 106 5.92 -21.03 1.05
CA THR A 106 5.74 -19.77 0.34
C THR A 106 5.85 -18.60 1.31
N THR A 107 6.55 -17.54 0.88
CA THR A 107 6.58 -16.27 1.61
C THR A 107 5.23 -15.57 1.46
N TYR A 108 4.61 -15.20 2.57
CA TYR A 108 3.31 -14.54 2.58
C TYR A 108 3.31 -13.31 3.48
N LYS A 109 2.28 -12.49 3.28
CA LYS A 109 2.01 -11.29 4.07
C LYS A 109 1.33 -11.72 5.37
N ASP A 110 2.08 -11.61 6.45
CA ASP A 110 1.60 -11.92 7.79
C ASP A 110 1.12 -10.64 8.47
N CYS A 111 -0.19 -10.52 8.57
CA CYS A 111 -0.86 -9.41 9.23
C CYS A 111 -1.27 -9.74 10.67
N GLY A 112 -0.99 -10.96 11.17
CA GLY A 112 -1.51 -11.45 12.45
C GLY A 112 -3.04 -11.32 12.56
N GLU A 113 -3.49 -10.72 13.66
CA GLU A 113 -4.87 -10.31 13.90
C GLU A 113 -5.19 -9.02 13.12
N GLY A 114 -6.32 -9.02 12.43
CA GLY A 114 -6.85 -7.84 11.74
C GLY A 114 -7.21 -8.08 10.28
N TYR A 115 -7.01 -7.05 9.47
CA TYR A 115 -7.44 -7.02 8.08
C TYR A 115 -6.49 -7.81 7.17
N ARG A 116 -7.04 -8.77 6.42
CA ARG A 116 -6.32 -9.55 5.41
C ARG A 116 -6.80 -9.22 4.00
N GLY A 117 -5.85 -9.21 3.07
CA GLY A 117 -6.10 -8.98 1.65
C GLY A 117 -4.80 -8.93 0.87
N ARG A 118 -4.94 -8.98 -0.46
CA ARG A 118 -3.80 -9.00 -1.40
C ARG A 118 -3.37 -7.60 -1.84
N GLY A 119 -3.60 -6.56 -1.04
CA GLY A 119 -3.15 -5.19 -1.32
C GLY A 119 -3.91 -4.43 -2.42
N GLN A 120 -4.84 -5.08 -3.12
CA GLN A 120 -5.65 -4.44 -4.16
C GLN A 120 -6.66 -3.47 -3.55
N ARG A 121 -6.70 -2.24 -4.07
CA ARG A 121 -7.53 -1.14 -3.56
C ARG A 121 -9.00 -1.53 -3.52
N GLY A 122 -9.62 -1.29 -2.36
CA GLY A 122 -11.03 -1.60 -2.13
C GLY A 122 -11.36 -3.10 -2.03
N VAL A 123 -10.36 -3.98 -2.14
CA VAL A 123 -10.55 -5.44 -2.04
C VAL A 123 -10.04 -5.93 -0.69
N MET A 124 -10.96 -6.43 0.13
CA MET A 124 -10.69 -7.05 1.42
C MET A 124 -11.02 -8.54 1.33
N GLN A 125 -10.13 -9.41 1.82
CA GLN A 125 -10.41 -10.85 1.91
C GLN A 125 -11.14 -11.19 3.20
N GLY A 126 -10.76 -10.56 4.32
CA GLY A 126 -11.41 -10.79 5.60
C GLY A 126 -10.83 -9.96 6.73
N PHE A 127 -11.45 -10.10 7.90
CA PHE A 127 -10.97 -9.58 9.17
C PHE A 127 -10.93 -10.73 10.18
N TYR A 128 -9.81 -10.92 10.87
CA TYR A 128 -9.60 -12.00 11.83
C TYR A 128 -9.32 -11.39 13.20
N GLY A 129 -10.17 -11.70 14.18
CA GLY A 129 -10.00 -11.21 15.56
C GLY A 129 -8.99 -12.00 16.39
N SER A 130 -8.42 -13.05 15.82
CA SER A 130 -7.40 -13.93 16.39
C SER A 130 -6.53 -14.50 15.27
N ASP A 131 -5.27 -14.85 15.57
CA ASP A 131 -4.36 -15.48 14.60
C ASP A 131 -4.46 -17.01 14.66
N ASP A 132 -5.65 -17.54 14.32
CA ASP A 132 -5.98 -18.97 14.46
C ASP A 132 -5.10 -19.89 13.59
N PHE A 133 -4.43 -19.33 12.58
CA PHE A 133 -3.64 -20.06 11.60
C PHE A 133 -2.18 -19.57 11.54
N GLN A 134 -1.63 -19.19 12.69
CA GLN A 134 -0.28 -18.66 12.81
C GLN A 134 0.76 -19.58 12.11
N GLY A 135 1.61 -18.99 11.28
CA GLY A 135 2.63 -19.72 10.51
C GLY A 135 2.15 -20.32 9.19
N TYR A 136 0.87 -20.12 8.83
CA TYR A 136 0.30 -20.59 7.56
C TYR A 136 -0.20 -19.41 6.71
N CYS A 137 -0.01 -19.51 5.39
CA CYS A 137 -0.39 -18.43 4.48
C CYS A 137 -1.90 -18.30 4.31
N GLU A 138 -2.62 -19.42 4.33
CA GLU A 138 -4.07 -19.52 4.20
C GLU A 138 -4.56 -20.71 5.04
N HIS A 139 -5.87 -20.77 5.30
CA HIS A 139 -6.47 -21.82 6.14
C HIS A 139 -6.29 -23.23 5.55
N ASP A 140 -6.31 -23.36 4.22
CA ASP A 140 -6.09 -24.65 3.54
C ASP A 140 -4.72 -25.24 3.90
N CYS A 141 -3.65 -24.43 3.89
CA CYS A 141 -2.32 -24.88 4.28
C CYS A 141 -2.25 -25.36 5.73
N PHE A 142 -3.06 -24.80 6.64
CA PHE A 142 -3.13 -25.26 8.02
C PHE A 142 -3.79 -26.65 8.12
N TYR A 143 -4.93 -26.83 7.44
CA TYR A 143 -5.65 -28.11 7.45
C TYR A 143 -4.89 -29.21 6.70
N GLU A 144 -4.26 -28.89 5.57
CA GLU A 144 -3.42 -29.83 4.81
C GLU A 144 -2.16 -30.27 5.59
N ALA A 145 -1.66 -29.42 6.49
CA ALA A 145 -0.60 -29.78 7.43
C ALA A 145 -1.08 -30.64 8.62
N GLY A 146 -2.38 -30.95 8.69
CA GLY A 146 -2.97 -31.76 9.77
C GLY A 146 -3.47 -30.96 10.97
N GLY A 147 -3.64 -29.64 10.84
CA GLY A 147 -4.25 -28.80 11.87
C GLY A 147 -5.72 -29.16 12.12
N SER A 148 -6.18 -28.98 13.36
CA SER A 148 -7.59 -29.10 13.77
C SER A 148 -8.02 -27.86 14.54
N MET A 149 -9.29 -27.46 14.38
CA MET A 149 -9.91 -26.42 15.23
C MET A 149 -10.13 -26.92 16.66
#